data_AF-A0A1C6UQX7-F1
#
_entry.id   AF-A0A1C6UQX7-F1
#
_cell.length_a   1.000
_cell.length_b   1.000
_cell.length_c   1.000
_cell.angle_alpha   90.00
_cell.angle_beta   90.00
_cell.angle_gamma   90.00
#
_symmetry.space_group_name_H-M   'P 1'
#
loop_
_entity.id
_entity.type
_entity.pdbx_description
1 polymer ?
#
loop_
_entity_poly.entity_id
_entity_poly.type
_entity_poly.pdbx_seq_one_letter_code
_entity_poly.pdbx_strand_id
1 'polypeptide(L)'
;MLSFTAVHALAGCLLAIDVDAEHLGWGQPPTLLLIHTRPNHTASPAHAVRSVEFPLRRDDLLTDPAGLPALLHRLAAGLRQPHAATPYQATLDTIVRLIRATEPDARLLAWATCYDDIHTINNASRQVRRIDAVDTDGRLYQLSHPRGDDQPLLLIDDRPEPSEVPATYPGLIALLTAATQKASSGGHGTHGEAGPLRRPDGTDEEPIFITWGPDGTSLRCQVCGAVDAFAQDEMPSMAGYGEDTYIRCSRCGSAETSDPIFGWRAKPAPWPAPPKQDGP
;
A
#
# COMPACT_ATOMS: atom_id res chain seq x y z
N MET A 1 -13.69 6.21 11.85
CA MET A 1 -14.07 7.51 11.28
C MET A 1 -12.84 8.29 10.85
N LEU A 2 -12.68 8.49 9.56
CA LEU A 2 -11.73 9.38 8.92
C LEU A 2 -12.09 10.84 9.23
N SER A 3 -11.07 11.68 9.37
CA SER A 3 -11.25 13.12 9.54
C SER A 3 -11.64 13.78 8.22
N PHE A 4 -12.23 14.97 8.30
CA PHE A 4 -12.51 15.80 7.13
C PHE A 4 -11.27 15.99 6.23
N THR A 5 -10.10 16.20 6.84
CA THR A 5 -8.82 16.32 6.13
C THR A 5 -8.44 15.03 5.40
N ALA A 6 -8.67 13.86 5.99
CA ALA A 6 -8.40 12.58 5.33
C ALA A 6 -9.34 12.33 4.15
N VAL A 7 -10.63 12.68 4.29
CA VAL A 7 -11.62 12.61 3.20
C VAL A 7 -11.22 13.54 2.05
N HIS A 8 -10.83 14.78 2.35
CA HIS A 8 -10.39 15.73 1.33
C HIS A 8 -9.08 15.31 0.65
N ALA A 9 -8.13 14.77 1.40
CA ALA A 9 -6.87 14.26 0.85
C ALA A 9 -7.09 13.02 -0.02
N LEU A 10 -8.04 12.14 0.35
CA LEU A 10 -8.45 11.02 -0.49
C LEU A 10 -9.10 11.50 -1.78
N ALA A 11 -10.02 12.46 -1.72
CA ALA A 11 -10.62 13.07 -2.91
C ALA A 11 -9.56 13.67 -3.85
N GLY A 12 -8.60 14.42 -3.30
CA GLY A 12 -7.46 14.95 -4.06
C GLY A 12 -6.59 13.85 -4.69
N CYS A 13 -6.36 12.74 -3.97
CA CYS A 13 -5.64 11.58 -4.49
C CYS A 13 -6.37 10.94 -5.68
N LEU A 14 -7.69 10.77 -5.60
CA LEU A 14 -8.49 10.21 -6.71
C LEU A 14 -8.46 11.11 -7.96
N LEU A 15 -8.49 12.43 -7.78
CA LEU A 15 -8.35 13.39 -8.88
C LEU A 15 -6.96 13.33 -9.51
N ALA A 16 -5.89 13.18 -8.70
CA ALA A 16 -4.54 13.00 -9.22
C ALA A 16 -4.41 11.70 -10.04
N ILE A 17 -4.99 10.60 -9.54
CA ILE A 17 -5.04 9.32 -10.27
C ILE A 17 -5.74 9.47 -11.63
N ASP A 18 -6.85 10.22 -11.70
CA ASP A 18 -7.55 10.48 -12.96
C ASP A 18 -6.67 11.27 -13.95
N VAL A 19 -5.95 12.27 -13.47
CA VAL A 19 -4.99 13.03 -14.28
C VAL A 19 -3.87 12.13 -14.79
N ASP A 20 -3.29 11.28 -13.95
CA ASP A 20 -2.24 10.33 -14.36
C ASP A 20 -2.78 9.32 -15.39
N ALA A 21 -3.99 8.81 -15.17
CA ALA A 21 -4.66 7.94 -16.12
C ALA A 21 -4.92 8.63 -17.47
N GLU A 22 -5.20 9.94 -17.49
CA GLU A 22 -5.36 10.68 -18.74
C GLU A 22 -4.06 10.79 -19.52
N HIS A 23 -2.93 10.99 -18.83
CA HIS A 23 -1.61 10.97 -19.46
C HIS A 23 -1.24 9.60 -20.03
N LEU A 24 -1.66 8.52 -19.37
CA LEU A 24 -1.51 7.14 -19.87
C LEU A 24 -2.46 6.83 -21.05
N GLY A 25 -3.50 7.63 -21.23
CA GLY A 25 -4.46 7.52 -22.30
C GLY A 25 -5.59 6.51 -22.04
N TRP A 26 -6.37 6.24 -23.08
CA TRP A 26 -7.58 5.42 -23.03
C TRP A 26 -7.33 3.98 -23.45
N GLY A 27 -8.16 3.05 -22.98
CA GLY A 27 -8.04 1.63 -23.28
C GLY A 27 -7.00 0.91 -22.43
N GLN A 28 -6.57 1.52 -21.32
CA GLN A 28 -5.72 0.90 -20.32
C GLN A 28 -6.46 -0.27 -19.64
N PRO A 29 -5.74 -1.29 -19.14
CA PRO A 29 -6.35 -2.28 -18.28
C PRO A 29 -6.97 -1.61 -17.05
N PRO A 30 -8.10 -2.12 -16.52
CA PRO A 30 -8.58 -1.68 -15.22
C PRO A 30 -7.50 -1.84 -14.14
N THR A 31 -7.36 -0.87 -13.27
CA THR A 31 -6.32 -0.83 -12.25
C THR A 31 -6.95 -0.82 -10.87
N LEU A 32 -6.59 -1.79 -10.03
CA LEU A 32 -6.93 -1.79 -8.62
C LEU A 32 -5.93 -0.93 -7.85
N LEU A 33 -6.40 -0.15 -6.89
CA LEU A 33 -5.63 0.83 -6.15
C LEU A 33 -5.78 0.59 -4.66
N LEU A 34 -4.65 0.44 -3.97
CA LEU A 34 -4.58 0.44 -2.52
C LEU A 34 -4.16 1.84 -2.05
N ILE A 35 -5.06 2.57 -1.40
CA ILE A 35 -4.81 3.93 -0.94
C ILE A 35 -4.51 3.91 0.55
N HIS A 36 -3.37 4.48 0.94
CA HIS A 36 -2.92 4.51 2.32
C HIS A 36 -2.29 5.86 2.66
N THR A 37 -2.27 6.22 3.94
CA THR A 37 -1.43 7.31 4.44
C THR A 37 -0.07 6.79 4.84
N ARG A 38 0.93 7.66 4.87
CA ARG A 38 2.16 7.54 5.68
C ARG A 38 2.44 8.89 6.36
N PRO A 39 3.05 8.94 7.56
CA PRO A 39 3.59 10.18 8.09
C PRO A 39 4.56 10.75 7.07
N ASN A 40 4.43 12.04 6.79
CA ASN A 40 5.40 12.72 5.95
C ASN A 40 6.64 12.95 6.82
N HIS A 41 7.81 12.45 6.41
CA HIS A 41 9.05 12.53 7.22
C HIS A 41 9.60 13.96 7.35
N THR A 42 9.04 14.93 6.62
CA THR A 42 9.33 16.35 6.80
C THR A 42 8.63 16.89 8.05
N ALA A 43 9.19 17.91 8.72
CA ALA A 43 8.75 18.50 10.00
C ALA A 43 7.29 19.05 10.08
N SER A 44 6.42 18.71 9.14
CA SER A 44 4.99 19.02 9.14
C SER A 44 4.17 17.77 9.51
N PRO A 45 3.19 17.87 10.43
CA PRO A 45 2.36 16.74 10.89
C PRO A 45 1.36 16.22 9.84
N ALA A 46 1.53 16.55 8.56
CA ALA A 46 0.64 16.14 7.49
C ALA A 46 0.94 14.69 7.07
N HIS A 47 -0.07 13.83 7.04
CA HIS A 47 0.05 12.51 6.43
C HIS A 47 -0.07 12.64 4.91
N ALA A 48 0.89 12.07 4.16
CA ALA A 48 0.79 12.00 2.71
C ALA A 48 -0.08 10.80 2.33
N VAL A 49 -1.17 11.05 1.60
CA VAL A 49 -1.98 10.02 0.95
C VAL A 49 -1.22 9.53 -0.28
N ARG A 50 -1.09 8.20 -0.42
CA ARG A 50 -0.45 7.54 -1.55
C ARG A 50 -1.31 6.40 -2.05
N SER A 51 -1.24 6.12 -3.34
CA SER A 51 -1.80 4.94 -3.98
C SER A 51 -0.70 3.96 -4.36
N VAL A 52 -1.01 2.66 -4.28
CA VAL A 52 -0.25 1.60 -4.94
C VAL A 52 -1.15 0.97 -5.99
N GLU A 53 -0.63 0.86 -7.21
CA GLU A 53 -1.40 0.47 -8.38
C GLU A 53 -1.14 -0.98 -8.77
N PHE A 54 -2.23 -1.68 -9.11
CA PHE A 54 -2.23 -3.07 -9.51
C PHE A 54 -3.05 -3.24 -10.80
N PRO A 55 -2.41 -3.17 -11.97
CA PRO A 55 -3.07 -3.41 -13.25
C PRO A 55 -3.70 -4.81 -13.28
N LEU A 56 -4.99 -4.88 -13.62
CA LEU A 56 -5.74 -6.12 -13.76
C LEU A 56 -5.66 -6.64 -15.19
N ARG A 57 -5.60 -7.95 -15.37
CA ARG A 57 -5.49 -8.53 -16.71
C ARG A 57 -6.83 -8.43 -17.42
N ARG A 58 -6.83 -7.86 -18.63
CA ARG A 58 -8.04 -7.76 -19.46
C ARG A 58 -8.69 -9.13 -19.71
N ASP A 59 -7.89 -10.18 -19.89
CA ASP A 59 -8.39 -11.54 -20.14
C ASP A 59 -9.30 -12.03 -19.00
N ASP A 60 -8.95 -11.76 -17.75
CA ASP A 60 -9.73 -12.22 -16.59
C ASP A 60 -11.08 -11.53 -16.48
N LEU A 61 -11.21 -10.32 -17.05
CA LEU A 61 -12.48 -9.58 -17.14
C LEU A 61 -13.35 -10.09 -18.28
N LEU A 62 -12.74 -10.59 -19.36
CA LEU A 62 -13.45 -11.15 -20.51
C LEU A 62 -13.96 -12.57 -20.25
N THR A 63 -13.31 -13.31 -19.34
CA THR A 63 -13.70 -14.68 -19.00
C THR A 63 -14.92 -14.78 -18.07
N ASP A 64 -15.26 -13.71 -17.35
CA ASP A 64 -16.38 -13.69 -16.43
C ASP A 64 -17.47 -12.72 -16.94
N PRO A 65 -18.71 -13.17 -17.19
CA PRO A 65 -19.78 -12.28 -17.64
C PRO A 65 -20.12 -11.18 -16.61
N ALA A 66 -19.79 -11.38 -15.33
CA ALA A 66 -19.93 -10.36 -14.29
C ALA A 66 -18.70 -9.43 -14.19
N GLY A 67 -17.66 -9.66 -14.99
CA GLY A 67 -16.54 -8.74 -15.23
C GLY A 67 -15.78 -8.32 -13.97
N LEU A 68 -15.49 -7.01 -13.89
CA LEU A 68 -14.71 -6.39 -12.82
C LEU A 68 -15.32 -6.63 -11.42
N PRO A 69 -16.64 -6.44 -11.18
CA PRO A 69 -17.27 -6.77 -9.91
C PRO A 69 -16.94 -8.17 -9.37
N ALA A 70 -17.02 -9.20 -10.21
CA ALA A 70 -16.74 -10.57 -9.79
C ALA A 70 -15.24 -10.80 -9.53
N LEU A 71 -14.37 -10.17 -10.32
CA LEU A 71 -12.92 -10.21 -10.08
C LEU A 71 -12.55 -9.59 -8.72
N LEU A 72 -13.14 -8.44 -8.36
CA LEU A 72 -12.90 -7.81 -7.05
C LEU A 72 -13.29 -8.75 -5.89
N HIS A 73 -14.43 -9.46 -6.01
CA HIS A 73 -14.82 -10.46 -5.03
C HIS A 73 -13.86 -11.65 -4.95
N ARG A 74 -13.34 -12.13 -6.08
CA ARG A 74 -12.31 -13.19 -6.10
C ARG A 74 -11.03 -12.73 -5.43
N LEU A 75 -10.57 -11.51 -5.70
CA LEU A 75 -9.40 -10.93 -5.04
C LEU A 75 -9.62 -10.83 -3.53
N ALA A 76 -10.80 -10.36 -3.09
CA ALA A 76 -11.16 -10.33 -1.67
C ALA A 76 -11.17 -11.73 -1.03
N ALA A 77 -11.67 -12.74 -1.73
CA ALA A 77 -11.62 -14.12 -1.28
C ALA A 77 -10.18 -14.65 -1.19
N GLY A 78 -9.34 -14.35 -2.17
CA GLY A 78 -7.91 -14.68 -2.17
C GLY A 78 -7.15 -14.03 -1.02
N LEU A 79 -7.46 -12.76 -0.69
CA LEU A 79 -6.90 -12.11 0.51
C LEU A 79 -7.27 -12.84 1.80
N ARG A 80 -8.50 -13.37 1.90
CA ARG A 80 -8.92 -14.18 3.05
C ARG A 80 -8.24 -15.55 3.08
N GLN A 81 -8.01 -16.16 1.92
CA GLN A 81 -7.47 -17.52 1.76
C GLN A 81 -6.23 -17.52 0.83
N PRO A 82 -5.04 -17.13 1.33
CA PRO A 82 -3.86 -16.87 0.50
C PRO A 82 -3.27 -18.11 -0.21
N HIS A 83 -3.72 -19.31 0.14
CA HIS A 83 -3.22 -20.57 -0.40
C HIS A 83 -4.00 -21.07 -1.62
N ALA A 84 -5.07 -20.38 -2.02
CA ALA A 84 -5.79 -20.70 -3.24
C ALA A 84 -5.02 -20.18 -4.46
N ALA A 85 -4.64 -21.08 -5.39
CA ALA A 85 -3.92 -20.70 -6.59
C ALA A 85 -4.73 -19.69 -7.43
N THR A 86 -4.12 -18.54 -7.73
CA THR A 86 -4.72 -17.46 -8.53
C THR A 86 -3.64 -16.77 -9.37
N PRO A 87 -3.96 -16.31 -10.60
CA PRO A 87 -3.02 -15.53 -11.41
C PRO A 87 -2.58 -14.22 -10.73
N TYR A 88 -3.29 -13.78 -9.68
CA TYR A 88 -2.99 -12.58 -8.90
C TYR A 88 -2.16 -12.87 -7.64
N GLN A 89 -1.53 -14.03 -7.50
CA GLN A 89 -0.82 -14.39 -6.25
C GLN A 89 0.23 -13.34 -5.87
N ALA A 90 1.10 -12.94 -6.80
CA ALA A 90 2.12 -11.92 -6.54
C ALA A 90 1.52 -10.56 -6.13
N THR A 91 0.39 -10.19 -6.74
CA THR A 91 -0.38 -9.00 -6.39
C THR A 91 -0.91 -9.11 -4.97
N LEU A 92 -1.55 -10.23 -4.62
CA LEU A 92 -2.10 -10.49 -3.29
C LEU A 92 -1.00 -10.53 -2.23
N ASP A 93 0.15 -11.15 -2.51
CA ASP A 93 1.30 -11.19 -1.61
C ASP A 93 1.85 -9.77 -1.36
N THR A 94 1.92 -8.95 -2.41
CA THR A 94 2.32 -7.54 -2.30
C THR A 94 1.31 -6.75 -1.46
N ILE A 95 0.01 -6.93 -1.70
CA ILE A 95 -1.06 -6.31 -0.93
C ILE A 95 -0.98 -6.73 0.54
N VAL A 96 -0.82 -8.02 0.83
CA VAL A 96 -0.68 -8.55 2.19
C VAL A 96 0.56 -7.98 2.85
N ARG A 97 1.69 -7.89 2.14
CA ARG A 97 2.92 -7.28 2.65
C ARG A 97 2.70 -5.81 2.99
N LEU A 98 2.04 -5.04 2.13
CA LEU A 98 1.72 -3.64 2.39
C LEU A 98 0.77 -3.48 3.57
N ILE A 99 -0.26 -4.33 3.68
CA ILE A 99 -1.20 -4.35 4.82
C ILE A 99 -0.51 -4.79 6.13
N ARG A 100 0.53 -5.62 6.06
CA ARG A 100 1.32 -5.99 7.24
C ARG A 100 2.34 -4.91 7.62
N ALA A 101 2.90 -4.23 6.63
CA ALA A 101 3.79 -3.08 6.81
C ALA A 101 3.02 -1.80 7.22
N THR A 102 1.68 -1.82 7.18
CA THR A 102 0.83 -0.75 7.70
C THR A 102 0.71 -0.72 9.24
N GLU A 103 1.74 -1.15 9.98
CA GLU A 103 1.95 -0.63 11.34
C GLU A 103 3.44 -0.45 11.67
N PRO A 104 3.82 0.68 12.31
CA PRO A 104 2.90 1.71 12.85
C PRO A 104 2.57 2.86 11.88
N ASP A 105 3.32 3.05 10.79
CA ASP A 105 3.32 4.34 10.09
C ASP A 105 2.40 4.43 8.87
N ALA A 106 2.20 3.35 8.12
CA ALA A 106 1.26 3.39 7.01
C ALA A 106 -0.14 3.01 7.50
N ARG A 107 -1.21 3.72 7.11
CA ARG A 107 -2.58 3.31 7.46
C ARG A 107 -3.42 3.15 6.20
N LEU A 108 -4.06 1.99 6.04
CA LEU A 108 -5.05 1.77 4.99
C LEU A 108 -6.16 2.82 5.08
N LEU A 109 -6.42 3.53 3.97
CA LEU A 109 -7.50 4.51 3.87
C LEU A 109 -8.66 4.02 3.02
N ALA A 110 -8.37 3.47 1.84
CA ALA A 110 -9.40 3.09 0.87
C ALA A 110 -8.89 2.04 -0.12
N TRP A 111 -9.84 1.35 -0.74
CA TRP A 111 -9.64 0.62 -1.99
C TRP A 111 -10.33 1.38 -3.11
N ALA A 112 -9.69 1.49 -4.27
CA ALA A 112 -10.30 2.07 -5.46
C ALA A 112 -10.05 1.22 -6.70
N THR A 113 -10.87 1.38 -7.72
CA THR A 113 -10.65 0.79 -9.04
C THR A 113 -10.82 1.85 -10.11
N CYS A 114 -9.83 2.01 -10.98
CA CYS A 114 -9.87 2.89 -12.15
C CYS A 114 -10.11 2.04 -13.40
N TYR A 115 -11.10 2.39 -14.22
CA TYR A 115 -11.45 1.63 -15.42
C TYR A 115 -12.20 2.48 -16.44
N ASP A 116 -12.19 2.05 -17.70
CA ASP A 116 -12.99 2.66 -18.75
C ASP A 116 -14.37 2.00 -18.84
N ASP A 117 -15.42 2.81 -18.99
CA ASP A 117 -16.82 2.40 -19.13
C ASP A 117 -17.48 3.12 -20.32
N ILE A 118 -18.69 2.70 -20.67
CA ILE A 118 -19.51 3.33 -21.72
C ILE A 118 -20.81 3.80 -21.11
N HIS A 119 -21.01 5.12 -21.03
CA HIS A 119 -22.29 5.70 -20.64
C HIS A 119 -23.12 6.05 -21.87
N THR A 120 -24.42 5.80 -21.80
CA THR A 120 -25.37 6.26 -22.82
C THR A 120 -26.03 7.53 -22.33
N ILE A 121 -25.66 8.67 -22.89
CA ILE A 121 -26.24 9.98 -22.58
C ILE A 121 -26.94 10.48 -23.84
N ASN A 122 -28.23 10.79 -23.75
CA ASN A 122 -29.03 11.26 -24.89
C ASN A 122 -28.95 10.33 -26.13
N ASN A 123 -29.02 9.00 -25.93
CA ASN A 123 -28.85 7.96 -26.96
C ASN A 123 -27.49 7.93 -27.68
N ALA A 124 -26.50 8.71 -27.21
CA ALA A 124 -25.12 8.62 -27.67
C ALA A 124 -24.28 7.86 -26.65
N SER A 125 -23.62 6.79 -27.10
CA SER A 125 -22.62 6.09 -26.29
C SER A 125 -21.33 6.91 -26.23
N ARG A 126 -20.92 7.26 -25.02
CA ARG A 126 -19.67 7.97 -24.74
C ARG A 126 -18.79 7.11 -23.84
N GLN A 127 -17.51 7.07 -24.15
CA GLN A 127 -16.51 6.50 -23.25
C GLN A 127 -16.36 7.43 -22.04
N VAL A 128 -16.31 6.83 -20.86
CA VAL A 128 -16.15 7.53 -19.59
C VAL A 128 -15.11 6.78 -18.78
N ARG A 129 -14.09 7.47 -18.27
CA ARG A 129 -13.21 6.89 -17.26
C ARG A 129 -13.90 7.00 -15.92
N ARG A 130 -13.90 5.89 -15.17
CA ARG A 130 -14.50 5.80 -13.85
C ARG A 130 -13.47 5.44 -12.82
N ILE A 131 -13.55 6.08 -11.66
CA ILE A 131 -12.87 5.64 -10.45
C ILE A 131 -13.91 5.46 -9.35
N ASP A 132 -14.18 4.21 -8.97
CA ASP A 132 -14.99 3.93 -7.79
C ASP A 132 -14.05 3.60 -6.62
N ALA A 133 -14.24 4.24 -5.48
CA ALA A 133 -13.46 3.99 -4.27
C ALA A 133 -14.33 3.86 -3.03
N VAL A 134 -13.86 3.07 -2.07
CA VAL A 134 -14.50 2.87 -0.77
C VAL A 134 -13.47 3.04 0.33
N ASP A 135 -13.74 3.96 1.26
CA ASP A 135 -12.88 4.22 2.40
C ASP A 135 -13.14 3.31 3.60
N THR A 136 -12.29 3.36 4.61
CA THR A 136 -12.43 2.56 5.85
C THR A 136 -13.69 2.82 6.65
N ASP A 137 -14.40 3.92 6.40
CA ASP A 137 -15.69 4.20 7.03
C ASP A 137 -16.88 3.70 6.18
N GLY A 138 -16.61 3.18 4.99
CA GLY A 138 -17.64 2.70 4.06
C GLY A 138 -18.22 3.80 3.17
N ARG A 139 -17.62 5.00 3.11
CA ARG A 139 -18.06 6.03 2.15
C ARG A 139 -17.69 5.63 0.75
N LEU A 140 -18.59 5.90 -0.19
CA LEU A 140 -18.36 5.66 -1.62
C LEU A 140 -17.91 6.97 -2.30
N TYR A 141 -16.86 6.88 -3.10
CA TYR A 141 -16.37 7.95 -3.96
C TYR A 141 -16.53 7.49 -5.40
N GLN A 142 -17.15 8.30 -6.25
CA GLN A 142 -17.34 8.00 -7.67
C GLN A 142 -16.84 9.17 -8.49
N LEU A 143 -15.70 8.97 -9.15
CA LEU A 143 -15.19 9.88 -10.16
C LEU A 143 -15.67 9.39 -11.53
N SER A 144 -16.22 10.30 -12.33
CA SER A 144 -16.59 10.07 -13.72
C SER A 144 -16.00 11.17 -14.60
N HIS A 145 -15.22 10.77 -15.60
CA HIS A 145 -14.58 11.68 -16.54
C HIS A 145 -14.94 11.26 -17.98
N PRO A 146 -15.92 11.92 -18.62
CA PRO A 146 -16.26 11.63 -20.00
C PRO A 146 -15.12 12.00 -20.95
N ARG A 147 -14.88 11.15 -21.96
CA ARG A 147 -13.81 11.39 -22.93
C ARG A 147 -14.03 12.68 -23.70
N GLY A 148 -13.04 13.57 -23.63
CA GLY A 148 -13.05 14.87 -24.32
C GLY A 148 -13.75 15.99 -23.55
N ASP A 149 -14.21 15.73 -22.33
CA ASP A 149 -14.57 16.79 -21.38
C ASP A 149 -13.31 17.17 -20.59
N ASP A 150 -13.21 18.43 -20.13
CA ASP A 150 -12.02 18.93 -19.41
C ASP A 150 -12.15 18.81 -17.87
N GLN A 151 -13.32 18.38 -17.37
CA GLN A 151 -13.63 18.39 -15.94
C GLN A 151 -14.22 17.05 -15.49
N PRO A 152 -13.48 16.29 -14.64
CA PRO A 152 -14.03 15.12 -13.99
C PRO A 152 -15.07 15.52 -12.91
N LEU A 153 -16.13 14.73 -12.79
CA LEU A 153 -17.10 14.86 -11.70
C LEU A 153 -16.79 13.84 -10.61
N LEU A 154 -16.51 14.32 -9.39
CA LEU A 154 -16.35 13.48 -8.20
C LEU A 154 -17.57 13.61 -7.28
N LEU A 155 -18.26 12.49 -7.05
CA LEU A 155 -19.35 12.35 -6.09
C LEU A 155 -18.83 11.60 -4.86
N ILE A 156 -19.24 12.05 -3.67
CA ILE A 156 -18.93 11.40 -2.40
C ILE A 156 -20.24 11.13 -1.69
N ASP A 157 -20.51 9.87 -1.40
CA ASP A 157 -21.69 9.40 -0.70
C ASP A 157 -21.29 8.80 0.65
N ASP A 158 -21.74 9.45 1.72
CA ASP A 158 -21.53 9.01 3.10
C ASP A 158 -22.40 7.80 3.49
N ARG A 159 -23.50 7.57 2.76
CA ARG A 159 -24.51 6.54 3.05
C ARG A 159 -25.02 5.90 1.75
N PRO A 160 -24.15 5.19 1.03
CA PRO A 160 -24.51 4.53 -0.22
C PRO A 160 -25.74 3.62 -0.07
N GLU A 161 -26.82 3.97 -0.76
CA GLU A 161 -28.01 3.13 -0.82
C GLU A 161 -27.76 1.93 -1.74
N PRO A 162 -28.09 0.68 -1.34
CA PRO A 162 -27.77 -0.51 -2.12
C PRO A 162 -28.33 -0.53 -3.56
N SER A 163 -29.37 0.25 -3.86
CA SER A 163 -29.95 0.39 -5.20
C SER A 163 -29.23 1.41 -6.10
N GLU A 164 -28.41 2.28 -5.53
CA GLU A 164 -27.76 3.39 -6.25
C GLU A 164 -26.24 3.22 -6.40
N VAL A 165 -25.66 2.24 -5.69
CA VAL A 165 -24.23 1.95 -5.76
C VAL A 165 -23.80 1.31 -7.09
N PRO A 166 -22.57 1.56 -7.54
CA PRO A 166 -22.02 0.89 -8.71
C PRO A 166 -21.80 -0.59 -8.40
N ALA A 167 -21.81 -1.44 -9.44
CA ALA A 167 -21.62 -2.88 -9.28
C ALA A 167 -20.24 -3.26 -8.68
N THR A 168 -19.27 -2.37 -8.75
CA THR A 168 -17.92 -2.50 -8.14
C THR A 168 -17.95 -2.35 -6.61
N TYR A 169 -18.92 -1.64 -6.05
CA TYR A 169 -18.97 -1.29 -4.63
C TYR A 169 -18.96 -2.50 -3.69
N PRO A 170 -19.80 -3.55 -3.89
CA PRO A 170 -19.74 -4.75 -3.04
C PRO A 170 -18.37 -5.45 -3.05
N GLY A 171 -17.70 -5.45 -4.21
CA GLY A 171 -16.36 -6.01 -4.37
C GLY A 171 -15.30 -5.21 -3.60
N LEU A 172 -15.36 -3.87 -3.67
CA LEU A 172 -14.46 -2.97 -2.94
C LEU A 172 -14.67 -3.08 -1.42
N ILE A 173 -15.92 -3.15 -0.94
CA ILE A 173 -16.24 -3.42 0.47
C ILE A 173 -15.67 -4.77 0.93
N ALA A 174 -15.76 -5.81 0.08
CA ALA A 174 -15.22 -7.12 0.39
C ALA A 174 -13.69 -7.10 0.52
N LEU A 175 -13.00 -6.35 -0.36
CA LEU A 175 -11.54 -6.15 -0.29
C LEU A 175 -11.13 -5.43 0.99
N LEU A 176 -11.83 -4.33 1.31
CA LEU A 176 -11.60 -3.58 2.55
C LEU A 176 -11.77 -4.46 3.78
N THR A 177 -12.85 -5.23 3.84
CA THR A 177 -13.12 -6.17 4.94
C THR A 177 -12.01 -7.22 5.08
N ALA A 178 -11.57 -7.81 3.96
CA ALA A 178 -10.50 -8.80 3.96
C ALA A 178 -9.16 -8.21 4.41
N ALA A 179 -8.84 -6.99 3.97
CA ALA A 179 -7.62 -6.29 4.34
C ALA A 179 -7.58 -5.97 5.85
N THR A 180 -8.67 -5.44 6.41
CA THR A 180 -8.77 -5.11 7.83
C THR A 180 -8.63 -6.36 8.72
N GLN A 181 -9.26 -7.48 8.33
CA GLN A 181 -9.10 -8.76 9.04
C GLN A 181 -7.64 -9.24 9.08
N LYS A 182 -6.90 -9.05 7.98
CA LYS A 182 -5.48 -9.42 7.90
C LYS A 182 -4.59 -8.54 8.77
N ALA A 183 -4.86 -7.24 8.84
CA ALA A 183 -4.14 -6.34 9.74
C ALA A 183 -4.33 -6.78 11.21
N SER A 184 -5.56 -7.09 11.63
CA SER A 184 -5.85 -7.52 13.00
C SER A 184 -5.27 -8.90 13.38
N SER A 185 -5.12 -9.81 12.40
CA SER A 185 -4.60 -11.17 12.64
C SER A 185 -3.09 -11.24 12.85
N GLY A 186 -2.34 -10.17 12.53
CA GLY A 186 -0.90 -10.09 12.75
C GLY A 186 -0.48 -9.82 14.21
N GLY A 187 -1.41 -9.42 15.07
CA GLY A 187 -1.14 -9.01 16.46
C GLY A 187 -1.29 -10.11 17.54
N HIS A 188 -1.59 -11.36 17.17
CA HIS A 188 -1.80 -12.45 18.14
C HIS A 188 -0.71 -13.52 18.07
N GLY A 189 0.53 -13.11 18.38
CA GLY A 189 1.66 -14.00 18.64
C GLY A 189 1.85 -14.22 20.14
N THR A 190 1.25 -15.30 20.66
CA THR A 190 1.64 -16.10 21.84
C THR A 190 2.53 -15.45 22.92
N HIS A 191 1.91 -15.12 24.06
CA HIS A 191 2.61 -15.16 25.36
C HIS A 191 2.93 -16.62 25.70
N GLY A 192 4.19 -17.01 25.54
CA GLY A 192 4.76 -18.26 26.04
C GLY A 192 6.04 -17.94 26.80
N GLU A 193 6.21 -18.59 27.95
CA GLU A 193 7.19 -18.33 29.00
C GLU A 193 8.68 -18.26 28.60
N ALA A 194 9.43 -17.61 29.48
CA ALA A 194 10.85 -17.31 29.41
C ALA A 194 11.78 -18.52 29.23
N GLY A 195 12.80 -18.35 28.39
CA GLY A 195 14.02 -19.17 28.30
C GLY A 195 15.12 -18.42 27.51
N PRO A 196 16.41 -18.50 27.90
CA PRO A 196 17.42 -17.54 27.41
C PRO A 196 17.95 -17.84 26.00
N LEU A 197 17.81 -16.81 25.15
CA LEU A 197 18.58 -16.44 23.95
C LEU A 197 19.53 -17.48 23.34
N ARG A 198 19.08 -18.04 22.21
CA ARG A 198 19.90 -18.27 21.01
C ARG A 198 19.04 -17.95 19.78
N ARG A 199 19.36 -16.88 19.04
CA ARG A 199 18.78 -16.61 17.72
C ARG A 199 19.53 -17.43 16.66
N PRO A 200 18.85 -18.21 15.81
CA PRO A 200 19.43 -18.77 14.59
C PRO A 200 19.35 -17.74 13.44
N ASP A 201 20.36 -17.79 12.57
CA ASP A 201 20.44 -17.30 11.18
C ASP A 201 19.45 -16.22 10.74
N GLY A 202 19.96 -14.99 10.58
CA GLY A 202 19.23 -13.89 9.95
C GLY A 202 19.11 -14.13 8.45
N THR A 203 17.89 -14.37 7.98
CA THR A 203 17.54 -14.26 6.56
C THR A 203 17.49 -12.78 6.18
N ASP A 204 17.80 -12.47 4.90
CA ASP A 204 17.81 -11.11 4.30
C ASP A 204 16.43 -10.38 4.34
N GLU A 205 15.44 -10.91 5.07
CA GLU A 205 14.04 -10.46 5.07
C GLU A 205 13.59 -9.78 6.37
N GLU A 206 14.41 -9.77 7.44
CA GLU A 206 14.07 -9.09 8.70
C GLU A 206 14.68 -7.69 8.82
N PRO A 207 13.90 -6.67 9.23
CA PRO A 207 14.41 -5.31 9.41
C PRO A 207 15.42 -5.25 10.58
N ILE A 208 16.60 -4.71 10.27
CA ILE A 208 17.70 -4.42 11.19
C ILE A 208 17.33 -3.27 12.12
N PHE A 209 16.54 -2.29 11.66
CA PHE A 209 16.13 -1.14 12.46
C PHE A 209 14.63 -1.22 12.78
N ILE A 210 14.30 -1.19 14.07
CA ILE A 210 12.92 -1.15 14.55
C ILE A 210 12.68 0.11 15.37
N THR A 211 11.48 0.66 15.33
CA THR A 211 11.09 1.73 16.25
C THR A 211 11.04 1.21 17.69
N TRP A 212 11.41 2.06 18.62
CA TRP A 212 11.58 1.75 20.04
C TRP A 212 11.19 2.94 20.89
N GLY A 213 10.55 2.66 22.03
CA GLY A 213 10.05 3.69 22.96
C GLY A 213 8.54 3.93 22.84
N PRO A 214 7.94 4.57 23.85
CA PRO A 214 6.48 4.77 23.93
C PRO A 214 5.94 5.65 22.81
N ASP A 215 6.77 6.53 22.24
CA ASP A 215 6.39 7.47 21.18
C ASP A 215 6.83 6.99 19.78
N GLY A 216 7.50 5.83 19.67
CA GLY A 216 7.99 5.29 18.39
C GLY A 216 9.08 6.12 17.70
N THR A 217 9.58 7.18 18.35
CA THR A 217 10.49 8.18 17.76
C THR A 217 11.96 7.74 17.73
N SER A 218 12.36 6.80 18.58
CA SER A 218 13.72 6.29 18.59
C SER A 218 13.83 5.02 17.73
N LEU A 219 14.91 4.91 16.97
CA LEU A 219 15.24 3.66 16.29
C LEU A 219 16.11 2.80 17.20
N ARG A 220 15.95 1.49 17.09
CA ARG A 220 16.79 0.49 17.76
C ARG A 220 17.35 -0.46 16.71
N CYS A 221 18.67 -0.61 16.72
CA CYS A 221 19.33 -1.64 15.94
C CYS A 221 19.06 -3.01 16.58
N GLN A 222 18.43 -3.93 15.85
CA GLN A 222 18.22 -5.31 16.29
C GLN A 222 19.53 -6.10 16.43
N VAL A 223 20.57 -5.71 15.70
CA VAL A 223 21.87 -6.42 15.71
C VAL A 223 22.66 -6.12 16.98
N CYS A 224 22.75 -4.85 17.39
CA CYS A 224 23.59 -4.45 18.53
C CYS A 224 22.84 -3.78 19.69
N GLY A 225 21.53 -3.56 19.55
CA GLY A 225 20.69 -2.91 20.54
C GLY A 225 20.92 -1.40 20.70
N ALA A 226 21.71 -0.76 19.83
CA ALA A 226 21.92 0.69 19.89
C ALA A 226 20.61 1.45 19.65
N VAL A 227 20.42 2.52 20.43
CA VAL A 227 19.36 3.51 20.29
C VAL A 227 20.04 4.86 20.03
N ASP A 228 19.49 5.65 19.09
CA ASP A 228 19.97 6.98 18.67
C ASP A 228 21.41 7.06 18.10
N ALA A 229 21.98 5.95 17.62
CA ALA A 229 23.32 5.90 16.99
C ALA A 229 23.23 5.48 15.52
N PHE A 230 22.61 6.33 14.69
CA PHE A 230 22.36 6.06 13.27
C PHE A 230 22.82 7.22 12.38
N ALA A 231 23.33 6.87 11.21
CA ALA A 231 23.48 7.79 10.09
C ALA A 231 22.38 7.47 9.07
N GLN A 232 21.59 8.48 8.71
CA GLN A 232 20.54 8.36 7.70
C GLN A 232 20.81 9.38 6.59
N ASP A 233 20.66 8.97 5.34
CA ASP A 233 20.85 9.83 4.18
C ASP A 233 19.79 9.53 3.11
N GLU A 234 19.41 10.55 2.35
CA GLU A 234 18.53 10.46 1.19
C GLU A 234 19.32 10.96 -0.02
N MET A 235 19.46 10.10 -1.03
CA MET A 235 20.26 10.39 -2.21
C MET A 235 19.42 10.19 -3.48
N PRO A 236 19.55 11.05 -4.50
CA PRO A 236 18.90 10.85 -5.78
C PRO A 236 19.24 9.46 -6.33
N SER A 237 18.22 8.70 -6.70
CA SER A 237 18.43 7.31 -7.11
C SER A 237 19.35 7.24 -8.33
N MET A 238 20.43 6.47 -8.20
CA MET A 238 21.39 6.26 -9.30
C MET A 238 20.78 5.55 -10.50
N ALA A 239 19.58 4.98 -10.35
CA ALA A 239 18.83 4.33 -11.42
C ALA A 239 17.95 5.30 -12.24
N GLY A 240 17.99 6.61 -11.94
CA GLY A 240 17.39 7.66 -12.76
C GLY A 240 15.92 7.99 -12.44
N TYR A 241 15.34 7.39 -11.40
CA TYR A 241 13.97 7.68 -10.94
C TYR A 241 13.83 7.49 -9.42
N GLY A 242 13.32 8.50 -8.73
CA GLY A 242 13.06 8.49 -7.28
C GLY A 242 14.30 8.75 -6.40
N GLU A 243 14.14 8.54 -5.08
CA GLU A 243 15.19 8.72 -4.06
C GLU A 243 15.55 7.37 -3.45
N ASP A 244 16.85 7.13 -3.26
CA ASP A 244 17.37 6.00 -2.49
C ASP A 244 17.45 6.43 -1.02
N THR A 245 16.89 5.63 -0.11
CA THR A 245 17.03 5.88 1.34
C THR A 245 18.04 4.92 1.94
N TYR A 246 18.94 5.46 2.76
CA TYR A 246 20.00 4.71 3.42
C TYR A 246 19.97 4.96 4.92
N ILE A 247 20.00 3.89 5.72
CA ILE A 247 20.19 3.98 7.17
C ILE A 247 21.29 3.04 7.61
N ARG A 248 22.17 3.51 8.48
CA ARG A 248 23.30 2.75 9.04
C ARG A 248 23.41 2.92 10.53
N CYS A 249 23.65 1.83 11.25
CA CYS A 249 24.03 1.87 12.65
C CYS A 249 25.49 2.30 12.78
N SER A 250 25.75 3.43 13.44
CA SER A 250 27.11 3.91 13.72
C SER A 250 27.87 3.00 14.70
N ARG A 251 27.17 2.13 15.45
CA ARG A 251 27.77 1.21 16.44
C ARG A 251 28.25 -0.11 15.84
N CYS A 252 27.39 -0.79 15.09
CA CYS A 252 27.74 -2.10 14.51
C CYS A 252 28.02 -2.06 13.02
N GLY A 253 27.64 -0.98 12.32
CA GLY A 253 27.84 -0.83 10.89
C GLY A 253 26.78 -1.51 10.02
N SER A 254 25.79 -2.22 10.62
CA SER A 254 24.64 -2.76 9.89
C SER A 254 23.91 -1.65 9.15
N ALA A 255 23.38 -1.94 7.97
CA ALA A 255 22.73 -0.95 7.12
C ALA A 255 21.50 -1.51 6.44
N GLU A 256 20.54 -0.64 6.16
CA GLU A 256 19.43 -0.90 5.25
C GLU A 256 19.46 0.12 4.12
N THR A 257 19.04 -0.31 2.94
CA THR A 257 18.93 0.55 1.77
C THR A 257 17.62 0.24 1.09
N SER A 258 16.85 1.25 0.72
CA SER A 258 15.65 1.12 -0.11
C SER A 258 15.85 1.91 -1.37
N ASP A 259 15.68 1.25 -2.51
CA ASP A 259 15.63 1.91 -3.82
C ASP A 259 14.29 1.64 -4.52
N PRO A 260 13.80 2.55 -5.38
CA PRO A 260 12.51 2.40 -6.04
C PRO A 260 12.40 1.22 -7.02
N ILE A 261 13.54 0.70 -7.52
CA ILE A 261 13.58 -0.31 -8.59
C ILE A 261 13.88 -1.71 -8.05
N PHE A 262 14.86 -1.86 -7.17
CA PHE A 262 15.26 -3.14 -6.59
C PHE A 262 14.77 -3.35 -5.16
N GLY A 263 14.06 -2.37 -4.60
CA GLY A 263 13.37 -2.49 -3.32
C GLY A 263 14.29 -2.37 -2.11
N TRP A 264 13.83 -2.90 -0.98
CA TRP A 264 14.55 -2.83 0.29
C TRP A 264 15.53 -3.98 0.45
N ARG A 265 16.72 -3.68 0.97
CA ARG A 265 17.74 -4.66 1.34
C ARG A 265 18.31 -4.35 2.72
N ALA A 266 18.34 -5.36 3.57
CA ALA A 266 19.11 -5.35 4.81
C ALA A 266 20.51 -5.93 4.59
N LYS A 267 21.51 -5.30 5.19
CA LYS A 267 22.88 -5.82 5.30
C LYS A 267 23.30 -5.82 6.76
N PRO A 268 23.06 -6.92 7.50
CA PRO A 268 23.48 -7.01 8.89
C PRO A 268 25.01 -7.11 8.96
N ALA A 269 25.62 -6.37 9.88
CA ALA A 269 27.03 -6.52 10.18
C ALA A 269 27.25 -7.62 11.23
N PRO A 270 28.35 -8.40 11.14
CA PRO A 270 28.70 -9.36 12.17
C PRO A 270 28.92 -8.64 13.51
N TRP A 271 28.18 -9.07 14.54
CA TRP A 271 28.18 -8.46 15.87
C TRP A 271 28.10 -9.51 16.99
N PRO A 272 28.81 -9.34 18.13
CA PRO A 272 29.79 -8.30 18.41
C PRO A 272 30.98 -8.37 17.44
N ALA A 273 31.60 -7.21 17.16
CA ALA A 273 32.75 -7.17 16.26
C ALA A 273 33.78 -8.21 16.72
N PRO A 274 34.33 -9.05 15.82
CA PRO A 274 35.37 -9.99 16.20
C PRO A 274 36.51 -9.20 16.86
N PRO A 275 37.11 -9.73 17.94
CA PRO A 275 38.21 -9.05 18.61
C PRO A 275 39.25 -8.71 17.54
N LYS A 276 39.63 -7.43 17.45
CA LYS A 276 40.78 -7.02 16.64
C LYS A 276 41.93 -7.89 17.10
N GLN A 277 42.36 -8.80 16.24
CA GLN A 277 43.68 -9.39 16.40
C GLN A 277 44.64 -8.23 16.16
N ASP A 278 45.11 -7.63 17.25
CA ASP A 278 46.31 -6.81 17.22
C ASP A 278 47.43 -7.76 16.76
N GLY A 279 47.69 -7.73 15.45
CA GLY A 279 48.80 -8.44 14.84
C GLY A 279 50.12 -7.82 15.30
N PRO A 280 51.17 -8.65 15.50
CA PRO A 280 52.50 -8.20 15.89
C PRO A 280 53.20 -7.35 14.81
#